data_AF-A0A318KU15-F1
#
_entry.id   AF-A0A318KU15-F1
#
_cell.length_a   1.000
_cell.length_b   1.000
_cell.length_c   1.000
_cell.angle_alpha   90.00
_cell.angle_beta   90.00
_cell.angle_gamma   90.00
#
_symmetry.space_group_name_H-M   'P 1'
#
loop_
_entity.id
_entity.type
_entity.pdbx_description
1 polymer ?
#
loop_
_entity_poly.entity_id
_entity_poly.type
_entity_poly.pdbx_seq_one_letter_code
_entity_poly.pdbx_strand_id
1 'polypeptide(L)'
;MLSLPQLIDTLRIQLQGALPTCEVAHFAGQPATYAPATTADVVLLGYRGSDFLPSADLQGCGQQQIAHLTTHVLCKPLQGADTALWLLESVRSALRTLTLPDGMSLRLIRESRQSTEDPALWLYVLELDITLLYLPADTHTPAVLLMDVQGVVE
;
A
#
# COMPACT_ATOMS: atom_id res chain seq x y z
N MET A 1 -12.59 6.71 7.02
CA MET A 1 -11.13 6.49 7.17
C MET A 1 -10.82 5.03 6.91
N LEU A 2 -9.94 4.76 5.94
CA LEU A 2 -9.55 3.41 5.55
C LEU A 2 -8.41 2.91 6.46
N SER A 3 -8.58 1.75 7.08
CA SER A 3 -7.50 1.10 7.85
C SER A 3 -6.50 0.39 6.93
N LEU A 4 -5.28 0.14 7.42
CA LEU A 4 -4.25 -0.59 6.67
C LEU A 4 -4.71 -1.98 6.17
N PRO A 5 -5.38 -2.84 6.98
CA PRO A 5 -5.89 -4.12 6.49
C PRO A 5 -6.93 -3.95 5.38
N GLN A 6 -7.83 -2.97 5.50
CA GLN A 6 -8.83 -2.69 4.47
C GLN A 6 -8.19 -2.16 3.18
N LEU A 7 -7.12 -1.37 3.30
CA LEU A 7 -6.35 -0.91 2.15
C LEU A 7 -5.68 -2.08 1.42
N ILE A 8 -5.02 -2.97 2.15
CA ILE A 8 -4.40 -4.17 1.56
C ILE A 8 -5.46 -5.04 0.88
N ASP A 9 -6.62 -5.23 1.51
CA ASP A 9 -7.70 -6.01 0.91
C ASP A 9 -8.30 -5.33 -0.33
N THR A 10 -8.44 -4.01 -0.31
CA THR A 10 -8.88 -3.22 -1.48
C THR A 10 -7.90 -3.37 -2.65
N LEU A 11 -6.60 -3.28 -2.38
CA LEU A 11 -5.55 -3.52 -3.38
C LEU A 11 -5.61 -4.94 -3.94
N ARG A 12 -5.78 -5.92 -3.07
CA ARG A 12 -5.90 -7.34 -3.45
C ARG A 12 -7.10 -7.56 -4.37
N ILE A 13 -8.27 -7.02 -4.02
CA ILE A 13 -9.49 -7.15 -4.81
C ILE A 13 -9.32 -6.48 -6.18
N GLN A 14 -8.78 -5.26 -6.22
CA GLN A 14 -8.55 -4.55 -7.48
C GLN A 14 -7.60 -5.32 -8.41
N LEU A 15 -6.46 -5.78 -7.86
CA LEU A 15 -5.48 -6.54 -8.62
C LEU A 15 -6.04 -7.88 -9.09
N GLN A 16 -6.79 -8.60 -8.23
CA GLN A 16 -7.41 -9.86 -8.61
C GLN A 16 -8.45 -9.69 -9.72
N GLY A 17 -9.21 -8.59 -9.69
CA GLY A 17 -10.19 -8.26 -10.74
C GLY A 17 -9.52 -7.91 -12.08
N ALA A 18 -8.39 -7.20 -12.04
CA ALA A 18 -7.62 -6.84 -13.24
C ALA A 18 -6.79 -8.01 -13.81
N LEU A 19 -6.39 -8.96 -12.96
CA LEU A 19 -5.50 -10.08 -13.29
C LEU A 19 -6.16 -11.42 -12.92
N PRO A 20 -7.26 -11.82 -13.59
CA PRO A 20 -8.05 -12.98 -13.19
C PRO A 20 -7.30 -14.32 -13.32
N THR A 21 -6.23 -14.36 -14.10
CA THR A 21 -5.37 -15.54 -14.30
C THR A 21 -4.21 -15.62 -13.31
N CYS A 22 -3.99 -14.56 -12.52
CA CYS A 22 -2.93 -14.50 -11.51
C CYS A 22 -3.50 -14.80 -10.13
N GLU A 23 -2.69 -15.42 -9.30
CA GLU A 23 -2.94 -15.52 -7.87
C GLU A 23 -2.57 -14.18 -7.21
N VAL A 24 -3.50 -13.52 -6.53
CA VAL A 24 -3.23 -12.28 -5.80
C VAL A 24 -3.44 -12.48 -4.31
N ALA A 25 -2.38 -12.33 -3.52
CA ALA A 25 -2.40 -12.59 -2.08
C ALA A 25 -1.65 -11.54 -1.28
N HIS A 26 -2.04 -11.37 -0.01
CA HIS A 26 -1.20 -10.69 0.97
C HIS A 26 -0.19 -11.68 1.54
N PHE A 27 1.09 -11.30 1.61
CA PHE A 27 2.16 -12.14 2.13
C PHE A 27 3.04 -11.37 3.09
N ALA A 28 3.06 -11.81 4.35
CA ALA A 28 3.85 -11.20 5.42
C ALA A 28 5.26 -11.78 5.54
N GLY A 29 5.57 -12.86 4.81
CA GLY A 29 6.89 -13.48 4.79
C GLY A 29 7.86 -12.82 3.82
N GLN A 30 9.05 -13.40 3.66
CA GLN A 30 10.02 -12.94 2.68
C GLN A 30 9.61 -13.38 1.26
N PRO A 31 9.29 -12.45 0.34
CA PRO A 31 8.71 -12.80 -0.96
C PRO A 31 9.63 -13.69 -1.83
N ALA A 32 10.95 -13.58 -1.63
CA ALA A 32 11.94 -14.42 -2.32
C ALA A 32 11.89 -15.91 -1.92
N THR A 33 11.25 -16.24 -0.79
CA THR A 33 11.05 -17.61 -0.30
C THR A 33 9.64 -18.14 -0.57
N TYR A 34 8.79 -17.34 -1.24
CA TYR A 34 7.44 -17.77 -1.59
C TYR A 34 7.49 -18.89 -2.63
N ALA A 35 6.86 -20.02 -2.32
CA ALA A 35 6.71 -21.15 -3.23
C ALA A 35 5.26 -21.20 -3.73
N PRO A 36 4.99 -20.80 -4.99
CA PRO A 36 3.65 -20.88 -5.55
C PRO A 36 3.12 -22.31 -5.52
N ALA A 37 1.89 -22.49 -5.01
CA ALA A 37 1.23 -23.80 -5.02
C ALA A 37 0.73 -24.22 -6.41
N THR A 38 0.64 -23.26 -7.34
CA THR A 38 0.10 -23.45 -8.68
C THR A 38 1.13 -23.07 -9.76
N THR A 39 0.80 -23.33 -11.02
CA THR A 39 1.61 -22.88 -12.16
C THR A 39 1.29 -21.45 -12.60
N ALA A 40 0.32 -20.79 -11.97
CA ALA A 40 -0.06 -19.41 -12.29
C ALA A 40 1.02 -18.43 -11.84
N ASP A 41 1.06 -17.28 -12.51
CA ASP A 41 1.84 -16.14 -12.02
C ASP A 41 1.20 -15.60 -10.74
N VAL A 42 2.04 -15.05 -9.86
CA VAL A 42 1.63 -14.64 -8.52
C VAL A 42 1.95 -13.17 -8.31
N VAL A 43 1.01 -12.43 -7.70
CA VAL A 43 1.19 -11.07 -7.23
C VAL A 43 1.02 -11.04 -5.71
N LEU A 44 2.12 -10.76 -4.98
CA LEU A 44 2.11 -10.69 -3.52
C LEU A 44 2.14 -9.25 -3.04
N LEU A 45 1.17 -8.88 -2.22
CA LEU A 45 1.11 -7.60 -1.51
C LEU A 45 1.80 -7.73 -0.16
N GLY A 46 2.67 -6.76 0.15
CA GLY A 46 3.36 -6.64 1.42
C GLY A 46 3.22 -5.25 2.03
N TYR A 47 3.41 -5.16 3.33
CA TYR A 47 3.51 -3.92 4.09
C TYR A 47 4.89 -3.85 4.75
N ARG A 48 5.62 -2.76 4.52
CA ARG A 48 7.00 -2.58 5.00
C ARG A 48 7.10 -1.76 6.27
N GLY A 49 6.03 -1.06 6.66
CA GLY A 49 6.04 -0.12 7.76
C GLY A 49 5.40 1.20 7.37
N SER A 50 5.39 2.14 8.30
CA SER A 50 4.93 3.50 8.04
C SER A 50 5.83 4.52 8.70
N ASP A 51 6.03 5.65 8.03
CA ASP A 51 6.58 6.86 8.62
C ASP A 51 5.45 7.75 9.15
N PHE A 52 5.60 8.27 10.36
CA PHE A 52 4.64 9.21 10.96
C PHE A 52 5.26 10.59 10.97
N LEU A 53 4.69 11.51 10.20
CA LEU A 53 5.17 12.88 10.12
C LEU A 53 4.68 13.70 11.31
N PRO A 54 5.47 14.70 11.76
CA PRO A 54 5.05 15.61 12.82
C PRO A 54 3.71 16.30 12.50
N SER A 55 2.88 16.51 13.53
CA SER A 55 1.54 17.11 13.44
C SER A 55 1.50 18.61 13.09
N ALA A 56 2.54 19.15 12.45
CA ALA A 56 2.75 20.60 12.28
C ALA A 56 1.54 21.32 11.64
N ASP A 57 0.78 20.64 10.79
CA ASP A 57 -0.33 21.23 10.03
C ASP A 57 -1.74 20.78 10.48
N LEU A 58 -1.87 19.91 11.48
CA LEU A 58 -3.15 19.30 11.86
C LEU A 58 -3.71 19.78 13.22
N GLN A 59 -3.20 20.90 13.75
CA GLN A 59 -3.61 21.47 15.05
C GLN A 59 -3.67 20.43 16.20
N GLY A 60 -2.82 19.40 16.15
CA GLY A 60 -2.78 18.33 17.15
C GLY A 60 -3.91 17.28 17.05
N CYS A 61 -4.82 17.39 16.08
CA CYS A 61 -5.95 16.46 15.93
C CYS A 61 -5.60 15.17 15.16
N GLY A 62 -4.39 15.07 14.60
CA GLY A 62 -3.94 13.89 13.86
C GLY A 62 -2.47 13.95 13.46
N GLN A 63 -1.98 12.86 12.89
CA GLN A 63 -0.65 12.72 12.30
C GLN A 63 -0.77 12.21 10.88
N GLN A 64 0.00 12.77 9.96
CA GLN A 64 0.12 12.20 8.63
C GLN A 64 0.95 10.91 8.72
N GLN A 65 0.43 9.82 8.18
CA GLN A 65 1.07 8.53 8.12
C GLN A 65 1.39 8.20 6.65
N ILE A 66 2.66 7.98 6.32
CA ILE A 66 3.06 7.46 5.01
C ILE A 66 3.23 5.95 5.17
N ALA A 67 2.32 5.16 4.61
CA ALA A 67 2.43 3.72 4.62
C ALA A 67 3.21 3.22 3.41
N HIS A 68 4.24 2.42 3.67
CA HIS A 68 5.08 1.80 2.65
C HIS A 68 4.59 0.40 2.34
N LEU A 69 4.22 0.19 1.09
CA LEU A 69 3.70 -1.06 0.56
C LEU A 69 4.65 -1.62 -0.49
N THR A 70 4.55 -2.91 -0.72
CA THR A 70 5.24 -3.57 -1.82
C THR A 70 4.31 -4.49 -2.58
N THR A 71 4.48 -4.51 -3.90
CA THR A 71 3.86 -5.49 -4.78
C THR A 71 4.95 -6.30 -5.44
N HIS A 72 4.92 -7.61 -5.25
CA HIS A 72 5.89 -8.55 -5.78
C HIS A 72 5.24 -9.35 -6.90
N VAL A 73 5.83 -9.33 -8.09
CA VAL A 73 5.35 -10.11 -9.23
C VAL A 73 6.30 -11.28 -9.41
N LEU A 74 5.80 -12.49 -9.16
CA LEU A 74 6.50 -13.75 -9.38
C LEU A 74 5.96 -14.41 -10.65
N CYS A 75 6.84 -14.66 -11.61
CA CYS A 75 6.47 -15.27 -12.88
C CYS A 75 7.55 -16.22 -13.39
N LYS A 76 7.16 -17.20 -14.22
CA LYS A 76 8.10 -18.15 -14.82
C LYS A 76 8.67 -17.62 -16.15
N PRO A 77 10.00 -17.70 -16.37
CA PRO A 77 10.63 -17.25 -17.62
C PRO A 77 10.24 -18.05 -18.86
N LEU A 78 9.67 -19.25 -18.69
CA LEU A 78 9.31 -20.16 -19.79
C LEU A 78 8.22 -19.60 -20.73
N GLN A 79 7.54 -18.53 -20.33
CA GLN A 79 6.57 -17.82 -21.20
C GLN A 79 7.18 -16.66 -22.00
N GLY A 80 8.49 -16.42 -21.91
CA GLY A 80 9.20 -15.33 -22.60
C GLY A 80 9.26 -14.03 -21.79
N ALA A 81 10.31 -13.22 -22.02
CA ALA A 81 10.55 -11.99 -21.27
C ALA A 81 9.43 -10.94 -21.43
N ASP A 82 8.81 -10.91 -22.61
CA ASP A 82 7.72 -10.00 -22.93
C ASP A 82 6.48 -10.23 -22.06
N THR A 83 6.26 -11.48 -21.65
CA THR A 83 5.11 -11.86 -20.80
C THR A 83 5.27 -11.33 -19.38
N ALA A 84 6.48 -11.39 -18.81
CA ALA A 84 6.77 -10.82 -17.50
C ALA A 84 6.62 -9.29 -17.48
N LEU A 85 7.08 -8.62 -18.54
CA LEU A 85 6.94 -7.17 -18.68
C LEU A 85 5.47 -6.75 -18.90
N TRP A 86 4.70 -7.55 -19.64
CA TRP A 86 3.26 -7.34 -19.80
C TRP A 86 2.50 -7.49 -18.49
N LEU A 87 2.84 -8.49 -17.68
CA LEU A 87 2.26 -8.67 -16.36
C LEU A 87 2.59 -7.48 -15.46
N LEU A 88 3.83 -6.99 -15.50
CA LEU A 88 4.28 -5.82 -14.75
C LEU A 88 3.51 -4.56 -15.15
N GLU A 89 3.34 -4.32 -16.46
CA GLU A 89 2.52 -3.22 -16.96
C GLU A 89 1.06 -3.35 -16.55
N SER A 90 0.52 -4.57 -16.56
CA SER A 90 -0.86 -4.82 -16.14
C SER A 90 -1.06 -4.54 -14.65
N VAL A 91 -0.11 -4.92 -13.80
CA VAL A 91 -0.07 -4.55 -12.38
C VAL A 91 -0.01 -3.03 -12.23
N ARG A 92 0.89 -2.33 -12.93
CA ARG A 92 0.97 -0.86 -12.89
C ARG A 92 -0.34 -0.20 -13.30
N SER A 93 -0.97 -0.67 -14.37
CA SER A 93 -2.25 -0.15 -14.85
C SER A 93 -3.37 -0.37 -13.84
N ALA A 94 -3.44 -1.55 -13.22
CA ALA A 94 -4.41 -1.87 -12.18
C ALA A 94 -4.23 -0.97 -10.94
N LEU A 95 -2.99 -0.74 -10.50
CA LEU A 95 -2.67 0.15 -9.39
C LEU A 95 -2.98 1.62 -9.72
N ARG A 96 -2.72 2.07 -10.96
CA ARG A 96 -3.00 3.44 -11.41
C ARG A 96 -4.50 3.74 -11.49
N THR A 97 -5.31 2.73 -11.81
CA THR A 97 -6.78 2.86 -11.94
C THR A 97 -7.52 2.61 -10.64
N LEU A 98 -6.79 2.32 -9.55
CA LEU A 98 -7.36 2.14 -8.23
C LEU A 98 -8.04 3.41 -7.75
N THR A 99 -9.31 3.29 -7.39
CA THR A 99 -10.06 4.36 -6.73
C THR A 99 -10.04 4.12 -5.23
N LEU A 100 -9.39 5.01 -4.48
CA LEU A 100 -9.36 4.98 -3.02
C LEU A 100 -10.30 6.06 -2.44
N PRO A 101 -10.85 5.84 -1.24
CA PRO A 101 -11.64 6.85 -0.53
C PRO A 101 -10.85 8.15 -0.30
N ASP A 102 -11.57 9.22 0.01
CA ASP A 102 -11.02 10.45 0.58
C ASP A 102 -9.91 11.12 -0.26
N GLY A 103 -9.87 10.85 -1.58
CA GLY A 103 -8.88 11.41 -2.50
C GLY A 103 -7.47 10.84 -2.33
N MET A 104 -7.31 9.73 -1.60
CA MET A 104 -6.02 9.06 -1.42
C MET A 104 -5.47 8.60 -2.77
N SER A 105 -4.15 8.76 -2.96
CA SER A 105 -3.46 8.30 -4.15
C SER A 105 -2.30 7.40 -3.78
N LEU A 106 -2.22 6.26 -4.46
CA LEU A 106 -1.06 5.37 -4.40
C LEU A 106 0.04 5.91 -5.30
N ARG A 107 1.26 6.03 -4.78
CA ARG A 107 2.43 6.52 -5.52
C ARG A 107 3.43 5.39 -5.72
N LEU A 108 3.81 5.15 -6.99
CA LEU A 108 4.93 4.27 -7.32
C LEU A 108 6.26 4.98 -7.04
N ILE A 109 7.08 4.38 -6.18
CA ILE A 109 8.37 4.91 -5.75
C ILE A 109 9.50 4.32 -6.58
N ARG A 110 9.48 3.00 -6.72
CA ARG A 110 10.55 2.27 -7.39
C ARG A 110 10.03 0.96 -7.97
N GLU A 111 10.67 0.54 -9.05
CA GLU A 111 10.57 -0.80 -9.60
C GLU A 111 11.97 -1.41 -9.64
N SER A 112 12.11 -2.68 -9.28
CA SER A 112 13.38 -3.40 -9.36
C SER A 112 13.18 -4.90 -9.57
N ARG A 113 14.19 -5.56 -10.14
CA ARG A 113 14.26 -7.02 -10.20
C ARG A 113 15.12 -7.54 -9.06
N GLN A 114 14.65 -8.59 -8.40
CA GLN A 114 15.38 -9.30 -7.35
C GLN A 114 15.59 -10.77 -7.72
N SER A 115 16.57 -11.39 -7.09
CA SER A 115 16.77 -12.84 -7.17
C SER A 115 15.81 -13.57 -6.24
N THR A 116 15.39 -14.77 -6.62
CA THR A 116 14.63 -15.67 -5.75
C THR A 116 15.47 -16.91 -5.44
N GLU A 117 15.06 -17.68 -4.43
CA GLU A 117 15.69 -18.97 -4.14
C GLU A 117 15.44 -20.00 -5.26
N ASP A 118 14.34 -19.85 -6.02
CA ASP A 118 14.04 -20.65 -7.20
C ASP A 118 14.56 -19.95 -8.48
N PRO A 119 15.63 -20.45 -9.11
CA PRO A 119 16.16 -19.85 -10.34
C PRO A 119 15.16 -19.91 -11.52
N ALA A 120 14.11 -20.72 -11.42
CA ALA A 120 13.03 -20.78 -12.40
C ALA A 120 11.94 -19.71 -12.18
N LEU A 121 12.10 -18.83 -11.18
CA LEU A 121 11.20 -17.71 -10.93
C LEU A 121 11.92 -16.38 -11.12
N TRP A 122 11.23 -15.45 -11.78
CA TRP A 122 11.60 -14.05 -11.78
C TRP A 122 10.76 -13.31 -10.74
N LEU A 123 11.40 -12.38 -10.02
CA LEU A 123 10.77 -11.55 -9.03
C LEU A 123 10.99 -10.08 -9.37
N TYR A 124 9.89 -9.38 -9.63
CA TYR A 124 9.87 -7.92 -9.73
C TYR A 124 9.22 -7.34 -8.49
N VAL A 125 9.75 -6.22 -8.01
CA VAL A 125 9.29 -5.55 -6.80
C VAL A 125 8.94 -4.11 -7.14
N LEU A 126 7.69 -3.74 -6.87
CA LEU A 126 7.21 -2.37 -6.90
C LEU A 126 7.11 -1.87 -5.46
N GLU A 127 7.82 -0.79 -5.15
CA GLU A 127 7.71 -0.07 -3.89
C GLU A 127 6.70 1.07 -4.05
N LEU A 128 5.74 1.15 -3.14
CA LEU A 128 4.59 2.02 -3.22
C LEU A 128 4.42 2.78 -1.91
N ASP A 129 4.04 4.06 -2.00
CA ASP A 129 3.65 4.85 -0.83
C ASP A 129 2.20 5.27 -0.94
N ILE A 130 1.55 5.39 0.20
CA ILE A 130 0.23 5.99 0.34
C ILE A 130 0.16 6.82 1.62
N THR A 131 -0.39 8.02 1.47
CA THR A 131 -0.61 8.93 2.60
C THR A 131 -1.96 8.65 3.24
N LEU A 132 -1.94 8.41 4.55
CA LEU A 132 -3.08 8.18 5.43
C LEU A 132 -3.10 9.25 6.53
N LEU A 133 -4.25 9.40 7.18
CA LEU A 133 -4.38 10.17 8.41
C LEU A 133 -4.47 9.21 9.59
N TYR A 134 -3.58 9.36 10.57
CA TYR A 134 -3.65 8.68 11.85
C TYR A 134 -4.30 9.60 12.88
N LEU A 135 -5.37 9.12 13.50
CA LEU A 135 -6.06 9.83 14.59
C LEU A 135 -5.75 9.09 15.90
N PRO A 136 -5.06 9.72 16.87
CA PRO A 136 -4.92 9.13 18.19
C PRO A 136 -6.32 8.96 18.82
N ALA A 137 -6.55 7.82 19.47
CA ALA A 137 -7.77 7.62 20.25
C ALA A 137 -7.87 8.74 21.30
N ASP A 138 -9.03 9.40 21.38
CA ASP A 138 -9.30 10.55 22.26
C ASP A 138 -8.46 10.53 23.54
N THR A 139 -7.46 11.40 23.62
CA THR A 139 -7.05 11.85 24.94
C THR A 139 -8.22 12.68 25.44
N HIS A 140 -8.96 12.12 26.40
CA HIS A 140 -9.95 12.86 27.19
C HIS A 140 -9.34 14.21 27.60
N THR A 141 -9.62 15.24 26.82
CA THR A 141 -9.42 16.62 27.22
C THR A 141 -10.83 17.12 27.48
N PRO A 142 -11.28 17.19 28.75
CA PRO A 142 -12.57 17.80 29.03
C PRO A 142 -12.54 19.20 28.44
N ALA A 143 -13.60 19.55 27.72
CA ALA A 143 -13.80 20.86 27.16
C ALA A 143 -13.53 21.93 28.22
N VAL A 144 -12.46 22.70 28.04
CA VAL A 144 -12.36 24.03 28.62
C VAL A 144 -12.23 24.99 27.45
N LEU A 145 -13.39 25.40 26.92
CA LEU A 145 -13.52 26.65 26.21
C LEU A 145 -13.15 27.77 27.21
N LEU A 146 -11.88 28.16 27.26
CA LEU A 146 -11.50 29.48 27.78
C LEU A 146 -11.74 30.50 26.66
N MET A 147 -13.02 30.83 26.44
CA MET A 147 -13.37 32.16 25.95
C MET A 147 -13.55 33.04 27.17
N ASP A 148 -12.44 33.59 27.68
CA ASP A 148 -12.51 34.77 28.54
C ASP A 148 -12.48 35.99 27.61
N VAL A 149 -13.66 36.35 27.09
CA VAL A 149 -13.88 37.70 26.58
C VAL A 149 -14.17 38.54 27.81
N GLN A 150 -13.12 39.03 28.47
CA GLN A 150 -13.29 40.08 29.46
C GLN A 150 -13.84 41.32 28.77
N GLY A 151 -15.00 41.74 29.25
CA GLY A 151 -15.82 42.79 28.71
C GLY A 151 -15.10 44.13 28.60
N VAL A 152 -15.49 44.84 27.55
CA VAL A 152 -15.39 46.29 27.43
C VAL A 152 -16.00 46.92 28.68
N VAL A 153 -15.18 47.64 29.45
CA VAL A 153 -15.67 48.58 30.47
C VAL A 153 -15.92 49.91 29.75
N GLU A 154 -17.13 50.43 29.92
CA GLU A 154 -17.57 51.77 29.49
C GLU A 154 -16.71 52.90 30.06
#